data_AF-A0A945L8E6-F1
#
_entry.id   AF-A0A945L8E6-F1
#
_cell.length_a   1.000
_cell.length_b   1.000
_cell.length_c   1.000
_cell.angle_alpha   90.00
_cell.angle_beta   90.00
_cell.angle_gamma   90.00
#
_symmetry.space_group_name_H-M   'P 1'
#
loop_
_entity.id
_entity.type
_entity.pdbx_description
1 polymer ?
#
loop_
_entity_poly.entity_id
_entity_poly.type
_entity_poly.pdbx_seq_one_letter_code
_entity_poly.pdbx_strand_id
1 'polypeptide(L)' 'ANGIGFEVAADTPPYFGVRGTGRAQLLPADAATVLPQLIDKYLGDQTAPLAKWLLSRLDEEVAIRIDSLTLSSWDYSARM' A
#
# COMPACT_ATOMS: atom_id res chain seq x y z
N ALA A 1 19.36 5.84 -8.11
CA ALA A 1 18.65 4.56 -7.93
C ALA A 1 17.44 4.81 -7.04
N ASN A 2 16.23 4.43 -7.45
CA ASN A 2 14.99 4.70 -6.71
C ASN A 2 14.81 3.67 -5.58
N GLY A 3 15.79 3.60 -4.68
CA GLY A 3 15.75 2.72 -3.52
C GLY A 3 14.74 3.22 -2.50
N ILE A 4 13.93 2.31 -1.95
CA ILE A 4 12.95 2.61 -0.91
C ILE A 4 13.14 1.67 0.28
N GLY A 5 12.63 2.08 1.44
CA GLY A 5 12.34 1.22 2.57
C GLY A 5 10.84 1.22 2.86
N PHE A 6 10.31 0.11 3.38
CA PHE A 6 8.92 0.02 3.82
C PHE A 6 8.79 -0.90 5.03
N GLU A 7 7.69 -0.74 5.77
CA GLU A 7 7.34 -1.55 6.93
C GLU A 7 5.83 -1.79 6.97
N VAL A 8 5.43 -3.00 7.35
CA VAL A 8 4.06 -3.40 7.66
C VAL A 8 4.09 -4.08 9.01
N ALA A 9 3.50 -3.44 10.01
CA ALA A 9 3.52 -3.90 11.41
C ALA A 9 2.17 -3.62 12.08
N ALA A 10 1.89 -4.34 13.16
CA ALA A 10 0.73 -4.07 14.01
C ALA A 10 0.96 -2.82 14.87
N ASP A 11 -0.07 -1.97 15.00
CA ASP A 11 -0.01 -0.75 15.82
C ASP A 11 -0.08 -1.05 17.33
N THR A 12 -0.55 -2.24 17.72
CA THR A 12 -0.75 -2.66 19.11
C THR A 12 -0.10 -4.01 19.39
N PRO A 13 0.21 -4.32 20.66
CA PRO A 13 0.66 -5.66 21.04
C PRO A 13 -0.31 -6.77 20.60
N PRO A 14 0.21 -7.97 20.30
CA PRO A 14 1.64 -8.33 20.24
C PRO A 14 2.36 -7.71 19.04
N TYR A 15 3.63 -7.34 19.20
CA TYR A 15 4.40 -6.69 18.14
C TYR A 15 4.99 -7.71 17.17
N PHE A 16 4.57 -7.65 15.92
CA PHE A 16 5.13 -8.43 14.82
C PHE A 16 4.98 -7.64 13.51
N GLY A 17 5.78 -8.00 12.51
CA GLY A 17 5.75 -7.30 11.24
C GLY A 17 6.82 -7.76 10.26
N VAL A 18 6.81 -7.09 9.10
CA VAL A 18 7.79 -7.25 8.02
C VAL A 18 8.27 -5.87 7.60
N ARG A 19 9.57 -5.72 7.42
CA ARG A 19 10.19 -4.55 6.82
C ARG A 19 11.06 -4.99 5.67
N GLY A 20 11.30 -4.08 4.74
CA GLY A 20 12.13 -4.38 3.62
C GLY A 20 12.66 -3.16 2.90
N THR A 21 13.48 -3.45 1.92
CA THR A 21 13.92 -2.49 0.92
C THR A 21 13.54 -2.99 -0.45
N GLY A 22 13.46 -2.08 -1.42
CA GLY A 22 13.14 -2.42 -2.79
C GLY A 22 13.41 -1.27 -3.74
N ARG A 23 12.81 -1.35 -4.93
CA ARG A 23 12.81 -0.28 -5.92
C ARG A 23 11.38 0.15 -6.21
N ALA A 24 11.15 1.46 -6.24
CA ALA A 24 9.86 2.04 -6.60
C ALA A 24 9.82 2.50 -8.06
N GLN A 25 8.70 2.23 -8.71
CA GLN A 25 8.35 2.73 -10.04
C GLN A 25 6.99 3.42 -9.97
N LEU A 26 6.90 4.59 -10.58
CA LEU A 26 5.65 5.33 -10.76
C LEU A 26 4.99 4.90 -12.07
N LEU A 27 3.72 4.50 -12.00
CA LEU A 27 2.95 3.97 -13.12
C LEU A 27 1.62 4.73 -13.24
N PRO A 28 1.59 5.91 -13.91
CA PRO A 28 0.38 6.71 -14.03
C PRO A 28 -0.76 5.97 -14.74
N ALA A 29 -0.45 5.21 -15.79
CA ALA A 29 -1.43 4.43 -16.55
C ALA A 29 -2.14 3.36 -15.69
N ASP A 30 -1.49 2.89 -14.63
CA ASP A 30 -2.04 1.83 -13.76
C ASP A 30 -2.98 2.41 -12.68
N ALA A 31 -2.99 3.73 -12.46
CA ALA A 31 -3.85 4.37 -11.46
C ALA A 31 -5.34 4.06 -11.71
N ALA A 32 -5.77 4.08 -12.97
CA ALA A 32 -7.14 3.75 -13.40
C ALA A 32 -7.56 2.30 -13.11
N THR A 33 -6.61 1.41 -12.84
CA THR A 33 -6.89 0.03 -12.44
C THR A 33 -6.74 -0.16 -10.94
N VAL A 34 -5.68 0.39 -10.33
CA VAL A 34 -5.35 0.16 -8.92
C VAL A 34 -6.31 0.88 -7.99
N LEU A 35 -6.65 2.15 -8.25
CA LEU A 35 -7.50 2.94 -7.35
C LEU A 35 -8.91 2.34 -7.18
N PRO A 36 -9.63 1.94 -8.25
CA PRO A 36 -10.93 1.27 -8.10
C PRO A 36 -10.84 -0.04 -7.29
N GLN A 37 -9.79 -0.84 -7.48
CA GLN A 37 -9.59 -2.08 -6.72
C GLN A 37 -9.36 -1.82 -5.23
N LEU A 38 -8.61 -0.77 -4.89
CA LEU A 38 -8.42 -0.37 -3.49
C LEU A 38 -9.72 0.15 -2.87
N ILE A 39 -10.49 0.94 -3.60
CA ILE A 39 -11.81 1.41 -3.14
C ILE A 39 -12.74 0.22 -2.87
N ASP A 40 -12.83 -0.73 -3.80
CA ASP A 40 -13.66 -1.92 -3.64
C ASP A 40 -13.21 -2.75 -2.42
N LYS A 41 -11.91 -2.96 -2.26
CA LYS A 41 -11.34 -3.74 -1.17
C LYS A 41 -11.51 -3.11 0.22
N TYR A 42 -11.31 -1.79 0.34
CA TYR A 42 -11.21 -1.12 1.64
C TYR A 42 -12.45 -0.31 2.01
N LEU A 43 -13.20 0.21 1.04
CA LEU A 43 -14.43 0.96 1.28
C LEU A 43 -15.69 0.14 0.97
N GLY A 44 -15.61 -0.88 0.11
CA GLY A 44 -16.73 -1.78 -0.23
C GLY A 44 -17.86 -1.13 -1.03
N ASP A 45 -17.85 0.19 -1.19
CA ASP A 45 -18.87 0.95 -1.91
C ASP A 45 -18.22 2.09 -2.70
N GLN A 46 -18.21 1.97 -4.03
CA GLN A 46 -17.69 3.00 -4.93
C GLN A 46 -18.59 4.26 -4.99
N THR A 47 -19.80 4.20 -4.43
CA THR A 47 -20.72 5.33 -4.35
C THR A 47 -20.52 6.20 -3.12
N ALA A 48 -19.72 5.73 -2.15
CA ALA A 48 -19.38 6.47 -0.95
C ALA A 48 -18.74 7.83 -1.30
N PRO A 49 -18.98 8.89 -0.50
CA PRO A 49 -18.42 10.22 -0.78
C PRO A 49 -16.91 10.23 -0.96
N LEU A 50 -16.18 9.42 -0.17
CA LEU A 50 -14.73 9.28 -0.28
C LEU A 50 -14.31 8.62 -1.60
N ALA A 51 -15.00 7.55 -2.02
CA ALA A 51 -14.72 6.87 -3.29
C ALA A 51 -14.89 7.80 -4.49
N LYS A 52 -16.00 8.57 -4.52
CA LYS A 52 -16.24 9.58 -5.56
C LYS A 52 -15.18 10.68 -5.57
N TRP A 53 -14.76 11.14 -4.40
CA TRP A 53 -13.73 12.17 -4.26
C TRP A 53 -12.35 11.69 -4.74
N LEU A 54 -12.00 10.43 -4.47
CA LEU A 54 -10.76 9.81 -4.97
C LEU A 54 -10.82 9.67 -6.49
N LEU A 55 -11.90 9.11 -7.03
CA LEU A 55 -12.06 8.89 -8.48
C LEU A 55 -12.17 10.18 -9.28
N SER A 56 -12.68 11.28 -8.70
CA SER A 56 -12.75 12.58 -9.39
C SER A 56 -11.39 13.22 -9.66
N ARG A 57 -10.30 12.67 -9.09
CA ARG A 57 -8.92 13.14 -9.27
C ARG A 57 -8.04 12.11 -9.96
N LEU A 58 -8.63 11.10 -10.58
CA LEU A 58 -7.89 9.98 -11.15
C LEU A 58 -6.74 10.40 -12.09
N ASP A 59 -6.91 11.50 -12.83
CA ASP A 59 -5.92 12.04 -13.75
C ASP A 59 -4.65 12.58 -13.05
N GLU A 60 -4.72 12.87 -11.75
CA GLU A 60 -3.60 13.31 -10.91
C GLU A 60 -2.98 12.16 -10.08
N GLU A 61 -3.60 10.98 -10.11
CA GLU A 61 -3.18 9.82 -9.32
C GLU A 61 -2.11 8.97 -10.02
N VAL A 62 -1.33 8.24 -9.23
CA VAL A 62 -0.29 7.34 -9.75
C VAL A 62 -0.24 6.05 -8.96
N ALA A 63 -0.10 4.91 -9.65
CA ALA A 63 0.21 3.66 -8.96
C ALA A 63 1.71 3.59 -8.65
N ILE A 64 2.05 3.19 -7.42
CA ILE A 64 3.43 2.95 -7.01
C ILE A 64 3.65 1.45 -6.96
N ARG A 65 4.49 0.93 -7.87
CA ARG A 65 4.93 -0.47 -7.82
C ARG A 65 6.24 -0.55 -7.07
N ILE A 66 6.29 -1.45 -6.08
CA ILE A 66 7.52 -1.80 -5.37
C ILE A 66 7.95 -3.21 -5.81
N ASP A 67 9.16 -3.32 -6.33
CA ASP A 67 9.77 -4.58 -6.75
C ASP A 67 11.18 -4.75 -6.16
N SER A 68 11.88 -5.83 -6.56
CA SER A 68 13.27 -6.11 -6.14
C SER A 68 13.42 -6.18 -4.61
N LEU A 69 12.51 -6.89 -3.95
CA LEU A 69 12.35 -6.86 -2.49
C LEU A 69 13.46 -7.62 -1.76
N THR A 70 14.01 -7.00 -0.73
CA THR A 70 14.76 -7.67 0.34
C THR A 70 14.00 -7.49 1.64
N LEU A 71 13.61 -8.59 2.29
CA LEU A 71 12.68 -8.59 3.44
C LEU A 71 13.33 -9.15 4.70
N SER A 72 12.91 -8.63 5.85
CA SER A 72 13.15 -9.22 7.17
C SER A 72 11.87 -9.16 8.00
N SER A 73 11.52 -10.23 8.70
CA SER A 73 10.38 -10.30 9.60
C SER A 73 10.81 -10.35 11.07
N TRP A 74 9.90 -9.97 11.95
CA TRP A 74 10.03 -10.15 13.41
C TRP A 74 8.67 -10.54 13.98
N ASP A 75 8.70 -11.36 15.03
CA ASP A 75 7.53 -11.75 15.78
C ASP A 75 7.89 -11.84 17.27
N TYR A 76 7.35 -10.92 18.06
CA TYR A 76 7.51 -10.88 19.51
C TYR A 76 6.30 -11.45 20.26
N SER A 77 5.32 -12.03 19.56
CA SER A 77 4.09 -12.54 20.16
C SER A 77 4.32 -13.63 21.20
N ALA A 78 5.41 -14.39 21.09
CA ALA A 78 5.75 -15.43 22.07
C ALA A 78 6.36 -14.87 23.38
N ARG A 79 6.68 -13.57 23.45
CA ARG A 79 7.35 -12.93 24.59
C ARG A 79 6.46 -11.91 25.33
N MET A 80 5.24 -11.68 24.85
CA MET A 80 4.25 -10.73 25.38
C MET A 80 2.93 -11.46 25.62
#